data_AF-A0A812J6L6-F1
#
_entry.id   AF-A0A812J6L6-F1
#
_cell.length_a   1.000
_cell.length_b   1.000
_cell.length_c   1.000
_cell.angle_alpha   90.00
_cell.angle_beta   90.00
_cell.angle_gamma   90.00
#
_symmetry.space_group_name_H-M   'P 1'
#
loop_
_entity.id
_entity.type
_entity.pdbx_description
1 polymer ?
#
loop_
_entity_poly.entity_id
_entity_poly.type
_entity_poly.pdbx_seq_one_letter_code
_entity_poly.pdbx_strand_id
1 'polypeptide(L)'
;MENKQPLWEGQDCALCYCAIGQTDAGRRMRCGCWLHFECLGHGLKVLINEHTVDDQRMSTCPAACGRPLGRIMPPGVIHRAVGDELFAKYLDLRVEVQWQKEAMDSGKLVAKCPGCSFLVLCNELEEMSSIKCLRKGCIVDRFCALCGMAPHRPWTCKQRALQDAVPQARKRIEEALVEALHRRCPGCAVPTERTDACCHMTCSSCRTEFSWVCGMKYSHCRANHPCLNGAIYLHAMPQLVAILAQRGLAASDRNGSDLFLELRCIYLLSQVRAEVGEEAWKRTRVEHPELLTDVIRSSWSIPWNEIGNVRRLTKLLPYAFPAFAKTARSDRGAEVKPRLLSVLDEMM
;
A
#
# COMPACT_ATOMS: atom_id res chain seq x y z
N MET A 1 -22.12 51.63 45.42
CA MET A 1 -21.13 50.80 44.73
C MET A 1 -21.91 49.73 43.99
N GLU A 2 -22.16 49.91 42.70
CA GLU A 2 -22.86 48.89 41.89
C GLU A 2 -21.99 47.65 41.83
N ASN A 3 -22.53 46.55 42.35
CA ASN A 3 -21.91 45.24 42.34
C ASN A 3 -21.92 44.74 40.89
N LYS A 4 -20.88 45.05 40.12
CA LYS A 4 -20.74 44.56 38.74
C LYS A 4 -20.68 43.04 38.79
N GLN A 5 -21.75 42.40 38.34
CA GLN A 5 -21.78 40.96 38.13
C GLN A 5 -20.56 40.54 37.32
N PRO A 6 -19.86 39.48 37.73
CA PRO A 6 -18.67 39.06 37.03
C PRO A 6 -19.00 38.59 35.61
N LEU A 7 -18.11 38.87 34.66
CA LEU A 7 -18.28 38.64 33.22
C LEU A 7 -18.57 37.18 32.79
N TRP A 8 -18.52 36.22 33.72
CA TRP A 8 -18.76 34.79 33.48
C TRP A 8 -20.16 34.31 33.86
N GLU A 9 -20.98 35.11 34.55
CA GLU A 9 -22.34 34.72 34.97
C GLU A 9 -23.23 34.44 33.73
N GLY A 10 -23.80 33.23 33.65
CA GLY A 10 -24.68 32.79 32.56
C GLY A 10 -24.00 32.29 31.28
N GLN A 11 -22.70 31.93 31.34
CA GLN A 11 -21.96 31.40 30.19
C GLN A 11 -21.74 29.89 30.30
N ASP A 12 -22.01 29.16 29.21
CA ASP A 12 -21.75 27.72 29.12
C ASP A 12 -20.44 27.43 28.37
N CYS A 13 -19.76 26.37 28.81
CA CYS A 13 -18.58 25.87 28.14
C CYS A 13 -18.92 25.30 26.76
N ALA A 14 -18.24 25.77 25.72
CA ALA A 14 -18.48 25.36 24.33
C ALA A 14 -17.97 23.94 23.99
N LEU A 15 -17.44 23.20 24.97
CA LEU A 15 -17.01 21.80 24.82
C LEU A 15 -17.91 20.82 25.58
N CYS A 16 -18.22 21.11 26.85
CA CYS A 16 -19.02 20.20 27.70
C CYS A 16 -20.45 20.70 27.97
N TYR A 17 -20.80 21.90 27.51
CA TYR A 17 -22.12 22.54 27.69
C TYR A 17 -22.54 22.73 29.16
N CYS A 18 -21.59 22.67 30.10
CA CYS A 18 -21.83 22.96 31.52
C CYS A 18 -21.54 24.44 31.82
N ALA A 19 -22.24 24.99 32.81
CA ALA A 19 -22.08 26.38 33.25
C ALA A 19 -20.66 26.65 33.78
N ILE A 20 -20.17 27.86 33.57
CA ILE A 20 -18.90 28.33 34.12
C ILE A 20 -19.16 29.06 35.43
N GLY A 21 -18.46 28.65 36.48
CA GLY A 21 -18.67 29.11 37.85
C GLY A 21 -17.38 29.53 38.56
N GLN A 22 -17.50 29.91 39.83
CA GLN A 22 -16.35 30.25 40.67
C GLN A 22 -15.48 29.02 41.00
N THR A 23 -16.09 27.85 41.17
CA THR A 23 -15.40 26.58 41.41
C THR A 23 -14.81 26.01 40.12
N ASP A 24 -15.56 26.11 39.02
CA ASP A 24 -15.18 25.64 37.69
C ASP A 24 -14.83 26.82 36.79
N ALA A 25 -13.67 27.42 37.09
CA ALA A 25 -13.20 28.60 36.38
C ALA A 25 -13.01 28.30 34.89
N GLY A 26 -13.47 29.23 34.06
CA GLY A 26 -13.31 29.17 32.61
C GLY A 26 -12.64 30.40 32.03
N ARG A 27 -12.31 30.32 30.74
CA ARG A 27 -11.68 31.40 29.99
C ARG A 27 -12.48 31.72 28.74
N ARG A 28 -12.71 33.01 28.51
CA ARG A 28 -13.19 33.51 27.22
C ARG A 28 -12.05 33.53 26.19
N MET A 29 -12.25 32.80 25.11
CA MET A 29 -11.35 32.76 23.96
C MET A 29 -11.57 33.98 23.05
N ARG A 30 -10.59 34.32 22.20
CA ARG A 30 -10.72 35.45 21.26
C ARG A 30 -11.83 35.26 20.21
N CYS A 31 -12.16 34.01 19.88
CA CYS A 31 -13.30 33.67 19.03
C CYS A 31 -14.68 33.85 19.73
N GLY A 32 -14.70 34.29 20.99
CA GLY A 32 -15.90 34.53 21.79
C GLY A 32 -16.37 33.33 22.62
N CYS A 33 -15.91 32.11 22.33
CA CYS A 33 -16.28 30.92 23.08
C CYS A 33 -15.73 30.94 24.50
N TRP A 34 -16.49 30.39 25.43
CA TRP A 34 -16.08 30.15 26.80
C TRP A 34 -15.72 28.68 27.00
N LEU A 35 -14.65 28.39 27.73
CA LEU A 35 -14.18 27.02 28.00
C LEU A 35 -13.71 26.89 29.45
N HIS A 36 -14.09 25.81 30.14
CA HIS A 36 -13.41 25.42 31.39
C HIS A 36 -11.93 25.18 31.13
N PHE A 37 -11.08 25.47 32.12
CA PHE A 37 -9.65 25.18 32.01
C PHE A 37 -9.38 23.68 31.80
N GLU A 38 -10.17 22.81 32.44
CA GLU A 38 -10.05 21.36 32.27
C GLU A 38 -10.45 20.90 30.86
N CYS A 39 -11.57 21.39 30.32
CA CYS A 39 -11.99 21.07 28.95
C CYS A 39 -10.97 21.55 27.91
N LEU A 40 -10.41 22.75 28.12
CA LEU A 40 -9.30 23.26 27.31
C LEU A 40 -8.07 22.35 27.44
N GLY A 41 -7.75 21.92 28.67
CA GLY A 41 -6.66 21.00 28.98
C GLY A 41 -6.80 19.67 28.24
N HIS A 42 -7.99 19.08 28.23
CA HIS A 42 -8.27 17.86 27.48
C HIS A 42 -8.07 18.03 25.97
N GLY A 43 -8.58 19.12 25.39
CA GLY A 43 -8.37 19.41 23.97
C GLY A 43 -6.87 19.59 23.63
N LEU A 44 -6.13 20.31 24.47
CA LEU A 44 -4.68 20.50 24.29
C LEU A 44 -3.90 19.20 24.48
N LYS A 45 -4.28 18.34 25.43
CA LYS A 45 -3.66 17.03 25.64
C LYS A 45 -3.73 16.16 24.40
N VAL A 46 -4.86 16.18 23.67
CA VAL A 46 -4.99 15.47 22.39
C VAL A 46 -3.97 16.00 21.38
N LEU A 47 -3.90 17.32 21.20
CA LEU A 47 -2.96 17.93 20.24
C LEU A 47 -1.49 17.65 20.60
N ILE A 48 -1.15 17.64 21.88
CA ILE A 48 0.20 17.30 22.37
C ILE A 48 0.52 15.83 22.08
N ASN A 49 -0.40 14.91 22.39
CA ASN A 49 -0.20 13.48 22.17
C ASN A 49 -0.16 13.09 20.68
N GLU A 50 -0.87 13.82 19.83
CA GLU A 50 -0.84 13.65 18.36
C GLU A 50 0.35 14.37 17.71
N HIS A 51 1.17 15.10 18.48
CA HIS A 51 2.30 15.89 18.00
C HIS A 51 1.89 16.99 17.00
N THR A 52 0.67 17.52 17.11
CA THR A 52 0.11 18.55 16.21
C THR A 52 -0.01 19.91 16.91
N VAL A 53 1.12 20.44 17.38
CA VAL A 53 1.19 21.72 18.10
C VAL A 53 1.81 22.84 17.25
N ASP A 54 1.61 22.80 15.93
CA ASP A 54 2.04 23.85 15.00
C ASP A 54 1.30 25.18 15.19
N ASP A 55 1.78 26.23 14.52
CA ASP A 55 1.22 27.60 14.64
C ASP A 55 -0.26 27.67 14.26
N GLN A 56 -0.70 26.87 13.27
CA GLN A 56 -2.09 26.85 12.83
C GLN A 56 -2.99 26.23 13.90
N ARG A 57 -2.62 25.05 14.40
CA ARG A 57 -3.35 24.36 15.47
C ARG A 57 -3.39 25.18 16.75
N MET A 58 -2.26 25.78 17.15
CA MET A 58 -2.17 26.59 18.36
C MET A 58 -2.81 27.99 18.24
N SER A 59 -3.12 28.43 17.02
CA SER A 59 -3.90 29.65 16.76
C SER A 59 -5.36 29.38 16.41
N THR A 60 -5.82 28.14 16.54
CA THR A 60 -7.22 27.75 16.31
C THR A 60 -7.91 27.40 17.63
N CYS A 61 -9.19 27.74 17.77
CA CYS A 61 -9.95 27.38 18.95
C CYS A 61 -10.10 25.85 19.03
N PRO A 62 -9.76 25.21 20.18
CA PRO A 62 -9.92 23.77 20.35
C PRO A 62 -11.37 23.33 20.58
N ALA A 63 -12.31 24.28 20.72
CA ALA A 63 -13.73 24.00 20.76
C ALA A 63 -14.28 23.63 19.38
N ALA A 64 -15.52 23.13 19.34
CA ALA A 64 -16.21 22.78 18.09
C ALA A 64 -16.32 23.94 17.08
N CYS A 65 -16.18 25.19 17.51
CA CYS A 65 -16.26 26.33 16.59
C CYS A 65 -15.09 26.40 15.59
N GLY A 66 -13.92 25.83 15.90
CA GLY A 66 -12.76 25.78 15.00
C GLY A 66 -12.27 27.15 14.48
N ARG A 67 -12.70 28.26 15.09
CA ARG A 67 -12.40 29.61 14.60
C ARG A 67 -10.96 30.03 14.93
N PRO A 68 -10.30 30.81 14.05
CA PRO A 68 -8.98 31.35 14.33
C PRO A 68 -9.03 32.34 15.50
N LEU A 69 -8.04 32.25 16.39
CA LEU A 69 -7.88 33.12 17.56
C LEU A 69 -7.14 34.42 17.22
N GLY A 70 -6.58 34.53 16.01
CA GLY A 70 -5.77 35.66 15.54
C GLY A 70 -4.36 35.72 16.14
N ARG A 71 -4.01 34.78 17.03
CA ARG A 71 -2.67 34.58 17.56
C ARG A 71 -2.54 33.18 18.13
N ILE A 72 -1.30 32.71 18.27
CA ILE A 72 -0.97 31.50 19.03
C ILE A 72 -1.42 31.67 20.48
N MET A 73 -2.00 30.61 21.05
CA MET A 73 -2.43 30.59 22.43
C MET A 73 -1.23 30.88 23.37
N PRO A 74 -1.32 31.86 24.30
CA PRO A 74 -0.17 32.21 25.10
C PRO A 74 0.28 31.05 26.01
N PRO A 75 1.60 30.82 26.22
CA PRO A 75 2.11 29.68 26.97
C PRO A 75 1.53 29.55 28.39
N GLY A 76 1.33 30.66 29.12
CA GLY A 76 0.73 30.62 30.45
C GLY A 76 -0.73 30.14 30.47
N VAL A 77 -1.45 30.22 29.34
CA VAL A 77 -2.81 29.64 29.21
C VAL A 77 -2.73 28.13 29.07
N ILE A 78 -1.80 27.68 28.23
CA ILE A 78 -1.56 26.26 27.96
C ILE A 78 -1.10 25.59 29.25
N HIS A 79 -0.08 26.14 29.90
CA HIS A 79 0.47 25.65 31.17
C HIS A 79 -0.61 25.51 32.25
N ARG A 80 -1.44 26.55 32.45
CA ARG A 80 -2.57 26.49 33.39
C ARG A 80 -3.60 25.42 33.04
N ALA A 81 -3.82 25.13 31.75
CA ALA A 81 -4.83 24.17 31.31
C ALA A 81 -4.34 22.72 31.38
N VAL A 82 -3.06 22.45 31.08
CA VAL A 82 -2.51 21.08 30.97
C VAL A 82 -1.63 20.64 32.15
N GLY A 83 -1.19 21.58 32.99
CA GLY A 83 -0.26 21.32 34.09
C GLY A 83 1.21 21.15 33.66
N ASP A 84 2.10 20.97 34.62
CA ASP A 84 3.56 20.99 34.42
C ASP A 84 4.07 19.92 33.45
N GLU A 85 3.65 18.66 33.65
CA GLU A 85 4.18 17.52 32.89
C GLU A 85 3.86 17.61 31.39
N LEU A 86 2.60 17.91 31.05
CA LEU A 86 2.18 18.06 29.66
C LEU A 86 2.71 19.36 29.06
N PHE A 87 2.91 20.42 29.85
CA PHE A 87 3.48 21.65 29.37
C PHE A 87 4.96 21.51 28.99
N ALA A 88 5.74 20.74 29.76
CA ALA A 88 7.11 20.40 29.39
C ALA A 88 7.15 19.68 28.03
N LYS A 89 6.29 18.66 27.82
CA LYS A 89 6.15 17.97 26.53
C LYS A 89 5.74 18.93 25.41
N TYR A 90 4.81 19.84 25.67
CA TYR A 90 4.41 20.87 24.71
C TYR A 90 5.60 21.76 24.28
N LEU A 91 6.44 22.19 25.23
CA LEU A 91 7.62 23.01 24.91
C LEU A 91 8.61 22.25 24.02
N ASP A 92 8.91 21.00 24.36
CA ASP A 92 9.80 20.14 23.54
C ASP A 92 9.27 20.02 22.11
N LEU A 93 7.98 19.75 21.96
CA LEU A 93 7.33 19.65 20.64
C LEU A 93 7.33 20.98 19.88
N ARG A 94 7.11 22.11 20.55
CA ARG A 94 7.12 23.44 19.91
C ARG A 94 8.49 23.82 19.40
N VAL A 95 9.54 23.51 20.16
CA VAL A 95 10.93 23.69 19.72
C VAL A 95 11.19 22.80 18.49
N GLU A 96 10.74 21.54 18.50
CA GLU A 96 10.89 20.63 17.37
C GLU A 96 10.15 21.13 16.11
N VAL A 97 8.90 21.57 16.22
CA VAL A 97 8.12 22.09 15.07
C VAL A 97 8.76 23.35 14.49
N GLN A 98 9.21 24.28 15.34
CA GLN A 98 9.88 25.49 14.89
C GLN A 98 11.20 25.15 14.18
N TRP A 99 11.98 24.23 14.76
CA TRP A 99 13.19 23.70 14.15
C TRP A 99 12.92 23.07 12.79
N GLN A 100 11.85 22.28 12.65
CA GLN A 100 11.50 21.64 11.39
C GLN A 100 11.24 22.67 10.29
N LYS A 101 10.53 23.75 10.61
CA LYS A 101 10.27 24.86 9.69
C LYS A 101 11.57 25.54 9.27
N GLU A 102 12.41 25.90 10.23
CA GLU A 102 13.71 26.54 9.97
C GLU A 102 14.64 25.64 9.15
N ALA A 103 14.72 24.36 9.48
CA ALA A 103 15.54 23.39 8.77
C ALA A 103 15.08 23.27 7.30
N MET A 104 13.77 23.20 7.06
CA MET A 104 13.21 23.12 5.70
C MET A 104 13.43 24.41 4.89
N ASP A 105 13.37 25.57 5.55
CA ASP A 105 13.56 26.88 4.90
C ASP A 105 15.04 27.26 4.72
N SER A 106 15.95 26.61 5.47
CA SER A 106 17.39 26.94 5.48
C SER A 106 18.14 26.63 4.18
N GLY A 107 17.54 25.88 3.26
CA GLY A 107 18.22 25.39 2.05
C GLY A 107 19.30 24.34 2.31
N LYS A 108 19.50 23.91 3.57
CA LYS A 108 20.43 22.85 3.94
C LYS A 108 19.91 21.48 3.52
N LEU A 109 20.81 20.50 3.43
CA LEU A 109 20.45 19.11 3.22
C LEU A 109 19.82 18.56 4.51
N VAL A 110 18.53 18.25 4.44
CA VAL A 110 17.76 17.74 5.58
C VAL A 110 17.19 16.37 5.24
N ALA A 111 17.48 15.39 6.09
CA ALA A 111 16.93 14.06 5.97
C ALA A 111 15.86 13.81 7.03
N LYS A 112 14.76 13.19 6.62
CA LYS A 112 13.68 12.78 7.52
C LYS A 112 13.81 11.30 7.82
N CYS A 113 13.92 10.94 9.09
CA CYS A 113 13.98 9.54 9.51
C CYS A 113 12.67 8.81 9.13
N PRO A 114 12.73 7.66 8.45
CA PRO A 114 11.55 6.92 8.01
C PRO A 114 10.77 6.29 9.17
N GLY A 115 11.43 5.97 10.29
CA GLY A 115 10.80 5.31 11.44
C GLY A 115 10.13 6.25 12.42
N CYS A 116 10.69 7.45 12.63
CA CYS A 116 10.23 8.35 13.71
C CYS A 116 10.03 9.81 13.26
N SER A 117 10.18 10.10 11.96
CA SER A 117 10.06 11.44 11.35
C SER A 117 11.03 12.51 11.84
N PHE A 118 11.98 12.18 12.72
CA PHE A 118 13.00 13.11 13.21
C PHE A 118 13.85 13.65 12.05
N LEU A 119 14.12 14.95 12.06
CA LEU A 119 14.93 15.61 11.05
C LEU A 119 16.41 15.63 11.45
N VAL A 120 17.26 15.27 10.49
CA VAL A 120 18.72 15.27 10.64
C VAL A 120 19.32 16.20 9.59
N LEU A 121 20.14 17.15 10.02
CA LEU A 121 20.94 17.98 9.11
C LEU A 121 22.12 17.17 8.59
N CYS A 122 22.35 17.25 7.28
CA CYS A 122 23.49 16.66 6.61
C CYS A 122 24.42 17.79 6.19
N ASN A 123 25.72 17.60 6.38
CA ASN A 123 26.70 18.58 5.94
C ASN A 123 27.00 18.41 4.45
N GLU A 124 27.01 17.15 3.99
CA GLU A 124 27.38 16.78 2.63
C GLU A 124 26.35 15.82 2.00
N LEU A 125 26.28 15.84 0.66
CA LEU A 125 25.41 14.94 -0.11
C LEU A 125 25.82 13.47 0.05
N GLU A 126 27.12 13.20 0.22
CA GLU A 126 27.68 11.85 0.44
C GLU A 126 27.05 11.19 1.68
N GLU A 127 26.89 11.95 2.77
CA GLU A 127 26.31 11.51 4.05
C GLU A 127 24.84 11.09 3.90
N MET A 128 24.12 11.66 2.91
CA MET A 128 22.72 11.32 2.66
C MET A 128 22.49 9.86 2.27
N SER A 129 23.53 9.14 1.88
CA SER A 129 23.46 7.70 1.60
C SER A 129 23.43 6.82 2.86
N SER A 130 23.83 7.35 4.02
CA SER A 130 23.90 6.62 5.29
C SER A 130 23.88 7.57 6.48
N ILE A 131 22.68 7.92 6.95
CA ILE A 131 22.47 8.85 8.05
C ILE A 131 22.07 8.11 9.30
N LYS A 132 22.65 8.49 10.43
CA LYS A 132 22.24 8.00 11.75
C LYS A 132 21.04 8.79 12.28
N CYS A 133 19.99 8.11 12.75
CA CYS A 133 18.93 8.78 13.49
C CYS A 133 19.45 9.21 14.87
N LEU A 134 19.28 10.49 15.23
CA LEU A 134 19.73 11.03 16.52
C LEU A 134 18.64 11.00 17.61
N ARG A 135 17.42 10.57 17.26
CA ARG A 135 16.33 10.48 18.23
C ARG A 135 16.54 9.28 19.16
N LYS A 136 16.68 9.56 20.45
CA LYS A 136 16.73 8.51 21.49
C LYS A 136 15.48 7.64 21.41
N GLY A 137 15.66 6.31 21.43
CA GLY A 137 14.57 5.33 21.36
C GLY A 137 14.04 5.03 19.96
N CYS A 138 14.61 5.60 18.89
CA CYS A 138 14.26 5.20 17.53
C CYS A 138 14.84 3.82 17.18
N ILE A 139 14.04 2.96 16.54
CA ILE A 139 14.47 1.63 16.07
C ILE A 139 15.37 1.69 14.83
N VAL A 140 15.31 2.79 14.08
CA VAL A 140 16.10 2.98 12.85
C VAL A 140 17.45 3.56 13.25
N ASP A 141 18.50 2.75 13.23
CA ASP A 141 19.86 3.22 13.51
C ASP A 141 20.40 4.07 12.35
N ARG A 142 20.52 3.47 11.15
CA ARG A 142 20.94 4.19 9.94
C ARG A 142 19.99 3.97 8.76
N PHE A 143 19.89 4.98 7.90
CA PHE A 143 19.06 4.94 6.70
C PHE A 143 19.66 5.78 5.56
N CYS A 144 19.31 5.46 4.33
CA CYS A 144 19.56 6.29 3.16
C CYS A 144 18.47 7.37 3.07
N ALA A 145 18.84 8.64 3.12
CA ALA A 145 17.92 9.76 3.06
C ALA A 145 17.20 9.90 1.71
N LEU A 146 17.80 9.36 0.64
CA LEU A 146 17.27 9.47 -0.71
C LEU A 146 16.09 8.53 -0.96
N CYS A 147 16.09 7.34 -0.34
CA CYS A 147 15.07 6.31 -0.54
C CYS A 147 14.39 5.82 0.73
N GLY A 148 14.89 6.20 1.92
CA GLY A 148 14.37 5.77 3.22
C GLY A 148 14.73 4.34 3.62
N MET A 149 15.46 3.59 2.80
CA MET A 149 15.85 2.21 3.08
C MET A 149 17.12 2.13 3.92
N ALA A 150 17.50 0.92 4.34
CA ALA A 150 18.80 0.67 4.97
C ALA A 150 19.96 1.15 4.07
N PRO A 151 21.08 1.61 4.64
CA PRO A 151 22.25 2.02 3.86
C PRO A 151 22.70 0.90 2.91
N HIS A 152 22.98 1.27 1.66
CA HIS A 152 23.17 0.28 0.58
C HIS A 152 24.34 0.61 -0.35
N ARG A 153 25.32 1.42 0.08
CA ARG A 153 26.57 1.59 -0.68
C ARG A 153 27.32 0.24 -0.81
N PRO A 154 28.01 0.00 -1.94
CA PRO A 154 28.26 0.92 -3.05
C PRO A 154 27.12 1.02 -4.07
N TRP A 155 25.99 0.33 -3.88
CA TRP A 155 24.86 0.43 -4.81
C TRP A 155 24.14 1.77 -4.74
N THR A 156 23.71 2.27 -5.90
CA THR A 156 22.76 3.40 -5.98
C THR A 156 21.38 2.97 -5.48
N CYS A 157 20.51 3.93 -5.13
CA CYS A 157 19.13 3.62 -4.71
C CYS A 157 18.38 2.79 -5.76
N LYS A 158 18.61 3.10 -7.05
CA LYS A 158 18.03 2.36 -8.18
C LYS A 158 18.57 0.93 -8.24
N GLN A 159 19.88 0.73 -8.09
CA GLN A 159 20.48 -0.60 -8.06
C GLN A 159 20.00 -1.43 -6.87
N ARG A 160 19.85 -0.82 -5.69
CA ARG A 160 19.30 -1.52 -4.52
C ARG A 160 17.84 -1.93 -4.73
N ALA A 161 17.00 -1.05 -5.25
CA ALA A 161 15.62 -1.40 -5.59
C ALA A 161 15.55 -2.58 -6.57
N LEU A 162 16.50 -2.66 -7.50
CA LEU A 162 16.63 -3.78 -8.43
C LEU A 162 17.13 -5.08 -7.78
N GLN A 163 17.83 -5.02 -6.64
CA GLN A 163 18.22 -6.23 -5.89
C GLN A 163 17.00 -6.92 -5.27
N ASP A 164 16.03 -6.15 -4.79
CA ASP A 164 14.80 -6.71 -4.21
C ASP A 164 13.76 -7.09 -5.28
N ALA A 165 13.90 -6.56 -6.51
CA ALA A 165 12.98 -6.80 -7.61
C ALA A 165 12.95 -8.26 -8.09
N VAL A 166 14.10 -8.94 -8.17
CA VAL A 166 14.16 -10.35 -8.61
C VAL A 166 13.55 -11.30 -7.58
N PRO A 167 13.89 -11.24 -6.28
CA PRO A 167 13.21 -12.02 -5.25
C PRO A 167 11.69 -11.79 -5.23
N GLN A 168 11.24 -10.54 -5.39
CA GLN A 168 9.82 -10.23 -5.45
C GLN A 168 9.16 -10.82 -6.70
N ALA A 169 9.79 -10.68 -7.87
CA ALA A 169 9.28 -11.24 -9.12
C ALA A 169 9.21 -12.77 -9.08
N ARG A 170 10.25 -13.43 -8.56
CA ARG A 170 10.28 -14.88 -8.33
C ARG A 170 9.11 -15.33 -7.46
N LYS A 171 8.88 -14.68 -6.31
CA LYS A 171 7.76 -14.99 -5.43
C LYS A 171 6.42 -14.86 -6.15
N ARG A 172 6.23 -13.80 -6.94
CA ARG A 172 4.99 -13.59 -7.73
C ARG A 172 4.82 -14.65 -8.82
N ILE A 173 5.90 -15.09 -9.45
CA ILE A 173 5.89 -16.20 -10.42
C ILE A 173 5.43 -17.49 -9.73
N GLU A 174 6.05 -17.86 -8.60
CA GLU A 174 5.70 -19.06 -7.84
C GLU A 174 4.23 -19.05 -7.42
N GLU A 175 3.73 -17.93 -6.87
CA GLU A 175 2.32 -17.73 -6.52
C GLU A 175 1.39 -17.90 -7.74
N ALA A 176 1.75 -17.32 -8.88
CA ALA A 176 0.96 -17.41 -10.10
C ALA A 176 0.94 -18.82 -10.69
N LEU A 177 2.03 -19.59 -10.58
CA LEU A 177 2.08 -20.99 -10.99
C LEU A 177 1.16 -21.85 -10.12
N VAL A 178 1.18 -21.66 -8.80
CA VAL A 178 0.27 -22.37 -7.89
C VAL A 178 -1.18 -22.06 -8.25
N GLU A 179 -1.52 -20.79 -8.48
CA GLU A 179 -2.87 -20.38 -8.89
C GLU A 179 -3.22 -20.87 -10.31
N ALA A 180 -2.25 -21.05 -11.21
CA ALA A 180 -2.50 -21.63 -12.52
C ALA A 180 -2.86 -23.12 -12.45
N LEU A 181 -2.15 -23.89 -11.62
CA LEU A 181 -2.33 -25.34 -11.49
C LEU A 181 -3.60 -25.71 -10.71
N HIS A 182 -4.07 -24.82 -9.84
CA HIS A 182 -5.26 -25.04 -9.01
C HIS A 182 -6.43 -24.12 -9.41
N ARG A 183 -7.62 -24.47 -8.96
CA ARG A 183 -8.78 -23.56 -8.93
C ARG A 183 -9.27 -23.38 -7.51
N ARG A 184 -9.59 -22.15 -7.14
CA ARG A 184 -10.32 -21.88 -5.91
C ARG A 184 -11.80 -22.09 -6.13
N CYS A 185 -12.45 -22.84 -5.24
CA CYS A 185 -13.89 -23.00 -5.27
C CYS A 185 -14.60 -21.63 -5.12
N PRO A 186 -15.55 -21.25 -5.98
CA PRO A 186 -16.26 -19.97 -5.84
C PRO A 186 -17.26 -19.93 -4.66
N GLY A 187 -17.44 -21.03 -3.94
CA GLY A 187 -18.27 -21.12 -2.74
C GLY A 187 -17.49 -20.97 -1.43
N CYS A 188 -16.30 -21.59 -1.32
CA CYS A 188 -15.51 -21.62 -0.08
C CYS A 188 -14.01 -21.33 -0.25
N ALA A 189 -13.56 -20.98 -1.45
CA ALA A 189 -12.18 -20.65 -1.81
C ALA A 189 -11.13 -21.76 -1.61
N VAL A 190 -11.53 -23.00 -1.26
CA VAL A 190 -10.60 -24.13 -1.13
C VAL A 190 -9.90 -24.40 -2.49
N PRO A 191 -8.56 -24.53 -2.52
CA PRO A 191 -7.84 -24.98 -3.70
C PRO A 191 -8.31 -26.37 -4.12
N THR A 192 -8.60 -26.53 -5.40
CA THR A 192 -9.12 -27.75 -6.00
C THR A 192 -8.31 -28.05 -7.26
N GLU A 193 -7.92 -29.30 -7.43
CA GLU A 193 -7.30 -29.81 -8.65
C GLU A 193 -8.33 -30.59 -9.46
N ARG A 194 -8.13 -30.68 -10.77
CA ARG A 194 -8.98 -31.47 -11.64
C ARG A 194 -8.53 -32.93 -11.64
N THR A 195 -9.37 -33.81 -11.10
CA THR A 195 -9.07 -35.25 -10.93
C THR A 195 -9.59 -36.15 -12.05
N ASP A 196 -10.52 -35.66 -12.87
CA ASP A 196 -11.08 -36.40 -14.01
C ASP A 196 -11.11 -35.55 -15.29
N ALA A 197 -11.61 -36.12 -16.37
CA ALA A 197 -11.64 -35.45 -17.67
C ALA A 197 -12.66 -34.29 -17.74
N CYS A 198 -13.67 -34.31 -16.88
CA CYS A 198 -14.79 -33.39 -16.91
C CYS A 198 -14.37 -32.02 -16.37
N CYS A 199 -14.77 -30.96 -17.07
CA CYS A 199 -14.58 -29.59 -16.62
C CYS A 199 -15.72 -29.08 -15.72
N HIS A 200 -16.78 -29.85 -15.51
CA HIS A 200 -17.82 -29.57 -14.51
C HIS A 200 -17.40 -30.18 -13.17
N MET A 201 -17.00 -29.33 -12.23
CA MET A 201 -16.46 -29.74 -10.94
C MET A 201 -17.49 -29.57 -9.83
N THR A 202 -17.46 -30.47 -8.85
CA THR A 202 -18.21 -30.33 -7.59
C THR A 202 -17.23 -30.24 -6.43
N CYS A 203 -17.28 -29.15 -5.66
CA CYS A 203 -16.41 -28.97 -4.50
C CYS A 203 -16.67 -30.04 -3.43
N SER A 204 -15.62 -30.72 -2.95
CA SER A 204 -15.74 -31.73 -1.90
C SER A 204 -16.12 -31.14 -0.54
N SER A 205 -15.70 -29.90 -0.24
CA SER A 205 -15.97 -29.25 1.05
C SER A 205 -17.35 -28.61 1.15
N CYS A 206 -17.81 -27.89 0.11
CA CYS A 206 -19.05 -27.10 0.17
C CYS A 206 -20.09 -27.47 -0.90
N ARG A 207 -19.83 -28.51 -1.70
CA ARG A 207 -20.70 -29.01 -2.77
C ARG A 207 -21.06 -28.00 -3.86
N THR A 208 -20.43 -26.82 -3.88
CA THR A 208 -20.63 -25.86 -4.97
C THR A 208 -20.13 -26.45 -6.29
N GLU A 209 -21.00 -26.43 -7.30
CA GLU A 209 -20.68 -26.80 -8.68
C GLU A 209 -20.05 -25.61 -9.43
N PHE A 210 -18.95 -25.83 -10.13
CA PHE A 210 -18.23 -24.78 -10.86
C PHE A 210 -17.51 -25.31 -12.09
N SER A 211 -17.15 -24.40 -13.01
CA SER A 211 -16.43 -24.74 -14.23
C SER A 211 -14.92 -24.66 -14.01
N TRP A 212 -14.17 -25.70 -14.35
CA TRP A 212 -12.69 -25.66 -14.38
C TRP A 212 -12.14 -24.63 -15.37
N VAL A 213 -12.90 -24.36 -16.45
CA VAL A 213 -12.48 -23.49 -17.55
C VAL A 213 -12.45 -22.02 -17.12
N CYS A 214 -13.49 -21.53 -16.46
CA CYS A 214 -13.56 -20.12 -16.02
C CYS A 214 -13.41 -19.93 -14.50
N GLY A 215 -13.64 -20.96 -13.69
CA GLY A 215 -13.64 -20.89 -12.22
C GLY A 215 -14.94 -20.37 -11.61
N MET A 216 -15.93 -20.00 -12.42
CA MET A 216 -17.22 -19.48 -11.96
C MET A 216 -18.19 -20.60 -11.60
N LYS A 217 -19.19 -20.29 -10.77
CA LYS A 217 -20.31 -21.21 -10.43
C LYS A 217 -20.96 -21.74 -11.70
N TYR A 218 -21.28 -23.02 -11.74
CA TYR A 218 -21.83 -23.67 -12.93
C TYR A 218 -23.18 -23.06 -13.35
N SER A 219 -24.01 -22.66 -12.39
CA SER A 219 -25.25 -21.91 -12.64
C SER A 219 -25.00 -20.58 -13.37
N HIS A 220 -23.94 -19.86 -13.02
CA HIS A 220 -23.56 -18.62 -13.70
C HIS A 220 -23.12 -18.89 -15.15
N CYS A 221 -22.33 -19.94 -15.38
CA CYS A 221 -21.92 -20.33 -16.73
C CYS A 221 -23.13 -20.64 -17.60
N ARG A 222 -24.05 -21.50 -17.13
CA ARG A 222 -25.26 -21.87 -17.91
C ARG A 222 -26.10 -20.65 -18.32
N ALA A 223 -26.14 -19.61 -17.48
CA ALA A 223 -26.92 -18.41 -17.75
C ALA A 223 -26.19 -17.37 -18.62
N ASN A 224 -24.87 -17.23 -18.47
CA ASN A 224 -24.15 -16.06 -18.99
C ASN A 224 -23.14 -16.36 -20.08
N HIS A 225 -22.60 -17.58 -20.16
CA HIS A 225 -21.62 -17.91 -21.21
C HIS A 225 -21.41 -19.41 -21.46
N PRO A 226 -21.20 -19.84 -22.72
CA PRO A 226 -21.17 -21.25 -23.11
C PRO A 226 -19.83 -21.95 -22.83
N CYS A 227 -19.17 -21.74 -21.69
CA CYS A 227 -17.85 -22.33 -21.44
C CYS A 227 -17.85 -23.87 -21.38
N LEU A 228 -19.01 -24.48 -21.11
CA LEU A 228 -19.20 -25.94 -21.03
C LEU A 228 -20.34 -26.44 -21.94
N ASN A 229 -20.98 -25.57 -22.73
CA ASN A 229 -22.14 -25.96 -23.56
C ASN A 229 -21.71 -26.69 -24.85
N GLY A 230 -20.49 -26.45 -25.35
CA GLY A 230 -19.97 -27.08 -26.58
C GLY A 230 -19.12 -28.33 -26.34
N ALA A 231 -18.39 -28.38 -25.22
CA ALA A 231 -17.63 -29.55 -24.78
C ALA A 231 -17.39 -29.46 -23.26
N ILE A 232 -17.65 -30.55 -22.55
CA ILE A 232 -17.30 -30.69 -21.12
C ILE A 232 -15.89 -31.24 -20.90
N TYR A 233 -15.20 -31.62 -21.98
CA TYR A 233 -13.83 -32.14 -21.95
C TYR A 233 -12.89 -31.20 -22.69
N LEU A 234 -11.73 -30.87 -22.10
CA LEU A 234 -10.73 -29.99 -22.73
C LEU A 234 -10.25 -30.54 -24.08
N HIS A 235 -10.00 -31.84 -24.15
CA HIS A 235 -9.52 -32.51 -25.36
C HIS A 235 -10.57 -32.61 -26.48
N ALA A 236 -11.81 -32.21 -26.22
CA ALA A 236 -12.88 -32.11 -27.23
C ALA A 236 -13.19 -30.66 -27.63
N MET A 237 -12.52 -29.67 -27.04
CA MET A 237 -12.70 -28.26 -27.43
C MET A 237 -11.98 -28.01 -28.76
N PRO A 238 -12.66 -27.54 -29.83
CA PRO A 238 -12.06 -27.37 -31.15
C PRO A 238 -10.79 -26.52 -31.15
N GLN A 239 -10.75 -25.50 -30.29
CA GLN A 239 -9.60 -24.60 -30.13
C GLN A 239 -8.38 -25.34 -29.59
N LEU A 240 -8.56 -26.25 -28.63
CA LEU A 240 -7.47 -27.03 -28.04
C LEU A 240 -7.07 -28.18 -28.95
N VAL A 241 -8.02 -28.86 -29.59
CA VAL A 241 -7.76 -29.91 -30.58
C VAL A 241 -6.89 -29.40 -31.71
N ALA A 242 -7.16 -28.19 -32.23
CA ALA A 242 -6.35 -27.58 -33.28
C ALA A 242 -4.89 -27.36 -32.84
N ILE A 243 -4.67 -26.90 -31.60
CA ILE A 243 -3.32 -26.70 -31.07
C ILE A 243 -2.61 -28.03 -30.82
N LEU A 244 -3.30 -29.04 -30.29
CA LEU A 244 -2.75 -30.38 -30.10
C LEU A 244 -2.31 -30.99 -31.43
N ALA A 245 -3.15 -30.90 -32.47
CA ALA A 245 -2.83 -31.36 -33.81
C ALA A 245 -1.61 -30.64 -34.40
N GLN A 246 -1.51 -29.32 -34.25
CA GLN A 246 -0.34 -28.54 -34.68
C GLN A 246 0.95 -28.95 -33.98
N ARG A 247 0.87 -29.45 -32.74
CA ARG A 247 2.01 -29.95 -31.96
C ARG A 247 2.25 -31.45 -32.13
N GLY A 248 1.50 -32.14 -33.00
CA GLY A 248 1.62 -33.59 -33.20
C GLY A 248 1.18 -34.42 -31.98
N LEU A 249 0.35 -33.86 -31.10
CA LEU A 249 -0.14 -34.52 -29.89
C LEU A 249 -1.54 -35.08 -30.09
N ALA A 250 -1.81 -36.27 -29.55
CA ALA A 250 -3.13 -36.86 -29.56
C ALA A 250 -4.12 -36.04 -28.70
N ALA A 251 -5.39 -35.96 -29.13
CA ALA A 251 -6.49 -35.35 -28.39
C ALA A 251 -6.94 -36.23 -27.21
N SER A 252 -6.05 -36.45 -26.25
CA SER A 252 -6.31 -37.20 -25.01
C SER A 252 -6.61 -36.24 -23.86
N ASP A 253 -7.28 -36.73 -22.81
CA ASP A 253 -7.55 -35.91 -21.63
C ASP A 253 -6.28 -35.35 -20.99
N ARG A 254 -5.22 -36.17 -20.90
CA ARG A 254 -3.92 -35.74 -20.37
C ARG A 254 -3.37 -34.55 -21.15
N ASN A 255 -3.25 -34.68 -22.47
CA ASN A 255 -2.70 -33.63 -23.33
C ASN A 255 -3.59 -32.38 -23.34
N GLY A 256 -4.91 -32.54 -23.36
CA GLY A 256 -5.85 -31.42 -23.24
C GLY A 256 -5.73 -30.68 -21.91
N SER A 257 -5.53 -31.42 -20.81
CA SER A 257 -5.28 -30.88 -19.48
C SER A 257 -3.95 -30.13 -19.40
N ASP A 258 -2.86 -30.74 -19.87
CA ASP A 258 -1.52 -30.13 -19.88
C ASP A 258 -1.52 -28.86 -20.71
N LEU A 259 -2.10 -28.89 -21.91
CA LEU A 259 -2.20 -27.71 -22.76
C LEU A 259 -3.03 -26.60 -22.11
N PHE A 260 -4.17 -26.92 -21.50
CA PHE A 260 -4.98 -25.88 -20.84
C PHE A 260 -4.26 -25.25 -19.65
N LEU A 261 -3.55 -26.06 -18.86
CA LEU A 261 -2.72 -25.58 -17.76
C LEU A 261 -1.58 -24.70 -18.27
N GLU A 262 -0.93 -25.06 -19.39
CA GLU A 262 0.09 -24.22 -20.03
C GLU A 262 -0.48 -22.85 -20.40
N LEU A 263 -1.64 -22.81 -21.06
CA LEU A 263 -2.30 -21.55 -21.44
C LEU A 263 -2.67 -20.71 -20.20
N ARG A 264 -3.09 -21.35 -19.11
CA ARG A 264 -3.41 -20.68 -17.84
C ARG A 264 -2.16 -20.14 -17.15
N CYS A 265 -1.04 -20.88 -17.15
CA CYS A 265 0.26 -20.40 -16.70
C CYS A 265 0.68 -19.17 -17.52
N ILE A 266 0.64 -19.24 -18.86
CA ILE A 266 0.99 -18.11 -19.73
C ILE A 266 0.12 -16.88 -19.41
N TYR A 267 -1.19 -17.08 -19.19
CA TYR A 267 -2.11 -16.00 -18.84
C TYR A 267 -1.74 -15.29 -17.51
N LEU A 268 -1.59 -16.06 -16.41
CA LEU A 268 -1.29 -15.48 -15.10
C LEU A 268 0.12 -14.91 -15.03
N LEU A 269 1.10 -15.57 -15.65
CA LEU A 269 2.47 -15.04 -15.75
C LEU A 269 2.52 -13.76 -16.60
N SER A 270 1.62 -13.58 -17.56
CA SER A 270 1.51 -12.32 -18.31
C SER A 270 1.01 -11.18 -17.42
N GLN A 271 0.18 -11.46 -16.40
CA GLN A 271 -0.19 -10.47 -15.39
C GLN A 271 1.01 -10.13 -14.53
N VAL A 272 1.73 -11.15 -14.03
CA VAL A 272 2.94 -10.95 -13.22
C VAL A 272 3.98 -10.12 -13.97
N ARG A 273 4.27 -10.44 -15.24
CA ARG A 273 5.20 -9.67 -16.08
C ARG A 273 4.82 -8.18 -16.16
N ALA A 274 3.53 -7.89 -16.28
CA ALA A 274 3.03 -6.51 -16.31
C ALA A 274 3.14 -5.82 -14.93
N GLU A 275 2.94 -6.55 -13.83
CA GLU A 275 3.05 -6.05 -12.45
C GLU A 275 4.51 -5.75 -12.04
N VAL A 276 5.44 -6.68 -12.32
CA VAL A 276 6.84 -6.58 -11.88
C VAL A 276 7.71 -5.72 -12.81
N GLY A 277 7.25 -5.52 -14.05
CA GLY A 277 7.95 -4.76 -15.08
C GLY A 277 8.98 -5.57 -15.86
N GLU A 278 9.32 -5.08 -17.06
CA GLU A 278 10.17 -5.78 -18.03
C GLU A 278 11.58 -6.08 -17.53
N GLU A 279 12.19 -5.15 -16.79
CA GLU A 279 13.57 -5.30 -16.33
C GLU A 279 13.70 -6.42 -15.29
N ALA A 280 12.83 -6.41 -14.27
CA ALA A 280 12.79 -7.45 -13.25
C ALA A 280 12.43 -8.82 -13.86
N TRP A 281 11.50 -8.85 -14.82
CA TRP A 281 11.11 -10.07 -15.54
C TRP A 281 12.29 -10.69 -16.31
N LYS A 282 13.00 -9.89 -17.11
CA LYS A 282 14.15 -10.36 -17.89
C LYS A 282 15.27 -10.88 -17.00
N ARG A 283 15.59 -10.14 -15.93
CA ARG A 283 16.60 -10.58 -14.96
C ARG A 283 16.20 -11.88 -14.26
N THR A 284 14.95 -11.99 -13.82
CA THR A 284 14.45 -13.22 -13.19
C THR A 284 14.55 -14.42 -14.13
N ARG A 285 14.25 -14.25 -15.42
CA ARG A 285 14.42 -15.33 -16.42
C ARG A 285 15.89 -15.78 -16.56
N VAL A 286 16.84 -14.86 -16.48
CA VAL A 286 18.28 -15.17 -16.60
C VAL A 286 18.81 -15.80 -15.32
N GLU A 287 18.44 -15.26 -14.16
CA GLU A 287 18.89 -15.71 -12.83
C GLU A 287 18.20 -17.01 -12.38
N HIS A 288 16.95 -17.23 -12.81
CA HIS A 288 16.10 -18.36 -12.42
C HIS A 288 15.36 -19.01 -13.61
N PRO A 289 16.07 -19.54 -14.63
CA PRO A 289 15.44 -20.17 -15.79
C PRO A 289 14.62 -21.41 -15.41
N GLU A 290 14.97 -22.10 -14.31
CA GLU A 290 14.35 -23.31 -13.80
C GLU A 290 12.89 -23.12 -13.35
N LEU A 291 12.47 -21.89 -13.05
CA LEU A 291 11.12 -21.60 -12.55
C LEU A 291 10.00 -22.08 -13.49
N LEU A 292 10.27 -22.09 -14.80
CA LEU A 292 9.30 -22.50 -15.81
C LEU A 292 9.63 -23.85 -16.47
N THR A 293 10.60 -24.59 -15.91
CA THR A 293 10.97 -25.92 -16.38
C THR A 293 10.16 -26.97 -15.63
N ASP A 294 9.59 -27.93 -16.38
CA ASP A 294 8.88 -29.10 -15.84
C ASP A 294 7.76 -28.76 -14.83
N VAL A 295 7.09 -27.63 -15.05
CA VAL A 295 6.07 -27.08 -14.14
C VAL A 295 4.84 -27.99 -14.03
N ILE A 296 4.33 -28.46 -15.17
CA ILE A 296 3.11 -29.28 -15.17
C ILE A 296 3.52 -30.75 -15.15
N ARG A 297 3.10 -31.46 -14.10
CA ARG A 297 3.35 -32.91 -13.89
C ARG A 297 4.83 -33.30 -13.99
N SER A 298 5.75 -32.40 -13.64
CA SER A 298 7.21 -32.66 -13.67
C SER A 298 7.75 -33.05 -15.05
N SER A 299 7.05 -32.69 -16.13
CA SER A 299 7.46 -33.06 -17.49
C SER A 299 7.11 -32.03 -18.57
N TRP A 300 6.38 -30.97 -18.23
CA TRP A 300 5.89 -30.01 -19.21
C TRP A 300 6.26 -28.59 -18.79
N SER A 301 7.14 -27.98 -19.58
CA SER A 301 7.70 -26.65 -19.34
C SER A 301 6.82 -25.54 -19.93
N ILE A 302 6.84 -24.35 -19.31
CA ILE A 302 6.12 -23.17 -19.79
C ILE A 302 7.07 -22.30 -20.63
N PRO A 303 6.75 -22.00 -21.90
CA PRO A 303 7.64 -21.24 -22.76
C PRO A 303 7.68 -19.76 -22.37
N TRP A 304 8.82 -19.30 -21.83
CA TRP A 304 9.05 -17.89 -21.46
C TRP A 304 8.69 -16.88 -22.57
N ASN A 305 8.89 -17.26 -23.83
CA ASN A 305 8.68 -16.38 -24.99
C ASN A 305 7.19 -16.15 -25.33
N GLU A 306 6.29 -17.03 -24.90
CA GLU A 306 4.84 -16.88 -25.15
C GLU A 306 4.16 -15.96 -24.12
N ILE A 307 4.84 -15.68 -23.00
CA ILE A 307 4.30 -14.87 -21.90
C ILE A 307 4.28 -13.39 -22.32
N GLY A 308 3.09 -12.77 -22.23
CA GLY A 308 2.82 -11.39 -22.62
C GLY A 308 1.77 -11.25 -23.72
N ASN A 309 1.49 -12.30 -24.50
CA ASN A 309 0.51 -12.25 -25.59
C ASN A 309 -0.92 -12.61 -25.14
N VAL A 310 -1.48 -11.80 -24.23
CA VAL A 310 -2.81 -12.03 -23.65
C VAL A 310 -3.92 -11.96 -24.69
N ARG A 311 -3.77 -11.11 -25.71
CA ARG A 311 -4.78 -10.94 -26.78
C ARG A 311 -5.06 -12.25 -27.52
N ARG A 312 -4.03 -13.06 -27.78
CA ARG A 312 -4.17 -14.38 -28.40
C ARG A 312 -4.98 -15.32 -27.50
N LEU A 313 -4.68 -15.35 -26.21
CA LEU A 313 -5.37 -16.20 -25.22
C LEU A 313 -6.83 -15.79 -25.05
N THR A 314 -7.13 -14.49 -24.96
CA THR A 314 -8.49 -13.97 -24.88
C THR A 314 -9.32 -14.32 -26.12
N LYS A 315 -8.72 -14.30 -27.31
CA LYS A 315 -9.42 -14.76 -28.53
C LYS A 315 -9.67 -16.27 -28.52
N LEU A 316 -8.73 -17.04 -27.99
CA LEU A 316 -8.80 -18.50 -27.97
C LEU A 316 -9.88 -19.02 -27.00
N LEU A 317 -9.85 -18.55 -25.75
CA LEU A 317 -10.78 -18.95 -24.69
C LEU A 317 -11.14 -17.72 -23.83
N PRO A 318 -12.07 -16.85 -24.28
CA PRO A 318 -12.33 -15.55 -23.66
C PRO A 318 -12.79 -15.61 -22.20
N TYR A 319 -13.53 -16.66 -21.84
CA TYR A 319 -14.03 -16.84 -20.47
C TYR A 319 -13.00 -17.50 -19.54
N ALA A 320 -12.01 -18.21 -20.10
CA ALA A 320 -10.88 -18.71 -19.33
C ALA A 320 -9.83 -17.62 -19.13
N PHE A 321 -9.65 -16.78 -20.16
CA PHE A 321 -8.59 -15.78 -20.26
C PHE A 321 -9.16 -14.40 -20.62
N PRO A 322 -9.96 -13.78 -19.73
CA PRO A 322 -10.54 -12.47 -20.00
C PRO A 322 -9.44 -11.40 -20.16
N ALA A 323 -9.74 -10.33 -20.89
CA ALA A 323 -8.82 -9.21 -20.98
C ALA A 323 -8.52 -8.64 -19.58
N PHE A 324 -7.28 -8.20 -19.35
CA PHE A 324 -6.92 -7.59 -18.07
C PHE A 324 -7.77 -6.33 -17.86
N ALA A 325 -8.35 -6.20 -16.66
CA ALA A 325 -8.97 -4.95 -16.26
C ALA A 325 -7.89 -3.86 -16.34
N LYS A 326 -8.21 -2.72 -16.97
CA LYS A 326 -7.32 -1.55 -16.92
C LYS A 326 -7.26 -1.12 -15.46
N THR A 327 -6.20 -1.49 -14.75
CA THR A 327 -5.91 -0.92 -13.44
C THR A 327 -5.83 0.59 -13.63
N ALA A 328 -6.72 1.33 -12.97
CA ALA A 328 -6.54 2.77 -12.80
C ALA A 328 -5.12 2.96 -12.29
N ARG A 329 -4.28 3.66 -13.06
CA ARG A 329 -2.92 4.02 -12.66
C ARG A 329 -3.01 4.57 -11.25
N SER A 330 -2.58 3.81 -10.25
CA SER A 330 -2.33 4.38 -8.95
C SER A 330 -1.01 5.13 -9.12
N ASP A 331 -1.11 6.41 -9.41
CA ASP A 331 -0.03 7.36 -9.16
C ASP A 331 0.21 7.38 -7.63
N ARG A 332 0.91 6.35 -7.16
CA ARG A 332 1.67 6.36 -5.92
C ARG A 332 3.11 5.98 -6.28
N GLY A 333 3.63 6.61 -7.32
CA GLY A 333 5.04 6.90 -7.35
C GLY A 333 5.30 7.81 -6.16
N ALA A 334 6.18 7.39 -5.26
CA ALA A 334 6.75 8.31 -4.29
C ALA A 334 7.30 9.50 -5.09
N GLU A 335 6.66 10.66 -4.96
CA GLU A 335 7.20 11.92 -5.45
C GLU A 335 8.52 12.14 -4.73
N VAL A 336 9.61 11.71 -5.35
CA VAL A 336 10.94 12.21 -5.05
C VAL A 336 10.88 13.69 -5.40
N LYS A 337 10.87 14.54 -4.36
CA LYS A 337 10.75 15.99 -4.51
C LYS A 337 11.76 16.50 -5.56
N PRO A 338 11.38 17.45 -6.45
CA PRO A 338 12.16 17.82 -7.64
C PRO A 338 13.51 18.54 -7.37
N ARG A 339 13.98 18.64 -6.13
CA ARG A 339 15.17 19.44 -5.77
C ARG A 339 16.48 18.65 -5.71
N LEU A 340 16.47 17.32 -5.87
CA LEU A 340 17.68 16.49 -5.84
C LEU A 340 18.13 15.96 -7.20
N LEU A 341 17.31 16.13 -8.26
CA LEU A 341 17.64 15.66 -9.60
C LEU A 341 18.58 16.60 -10.37
N SER A 342 18.63 17.89 -10.03
CA SER A 342 19.46 18.86 -10.77
C SER A 342 20.93 18.91 -10.35
N VAL A 343 21.37 18.09 -9.38
CA VAL A 343 22.78 18.07 -8.92
C VAL A 343 23.50 16.77 -9.32
N LEU A 344 22.76 15.72 -9.68
CA LEU A 344 23.33 14.43 -10.07
C LEU A 344 23.60 14.30 -11.58
N ASP A 345 23.00 15.16 -12.41
CA ASP A 345 23.23 15.16 -13.87
C ASP A 345 24.46 15.98 -14.32
N GLU A 346 25.13 16.72 -13.41
CA GLU A 346 26.33 17.52 -13.72
C GLU A 346 27.64 16.93 -13.19
N MET A 347 27.63 15.72 -12.61
CA MET A 347 28.86 15.05 -12.10
C MET A 347 28.99 13.59 -12.58
N MET A 348 28.66 13.33 -13.84
CA MET A 348 29.25 12.22 -14.61
C MET A 348 30.42 12.73 -15.46
#